data_AF-A0A956IAJ6-F1
#
_entry.id   AF-A0A956IAJ6-F1
#
_cell.length_a   1.000
_cell.length_b   1.000
_cell.length_c   1.000
_cell.angle_alpha   90.00
_cell.angle_beta   90.00
_cell.angle_gamma   90.00
#
_symmetry.space_group_name_H-M   'P 1'
#
loop_
_entity.id
_entity.type
_entity.pdbx_description
1 polymer ?
#
loop_
_entity_poly.entity_id
_entity_poly.type
_entity_poly.pdbx_seq_one_letter_code
_entity_poly.pdbx_strand_id
1 'polypeptide(L)'
;KNKPPYKTHGSVVFEDGRRGLVFYVHLEKDHLFVATGMHAMLPDQVKRFLEAAADATRGKELAKLVANAETRGLEIGGEALKTVARGYPKDHPNARFLRHKGLTTSRRFELAPWMHEGSAVARMREVFDESAAVNAWLTKHVGPSEDGARWVKH
;
A
#
# COMPACT_ATOMS: atom_id res chain seq x y z
N LYS A 1 1.41 -12.12 24.69
CA LYS A 1 1.95 -12.04 23.32
C LYS A 1 3.33 -11.38 23.42
N ASN A 2 4.41 -12.13 23.19
CA ASN A 2 5.80 -11.69 23.40
C ASN A 2 6.16 -10.53 22.45
N LYS A 3 6.09 -9.29 22.94
CA LYS A 3 6.84 -8.17 22.38
C LYS A 3 8.06 -7.99 23.26
N PRO A 4 9.30 -8.10 22.73
CA PRO A 4 10.47 -7.77 23.52
C PRO A 4 10.35 -6.33 24.04
N PRO A 5 10.91 -6.01 25.21
CA PRO A 5 10.75 -4.69 25.84
C PRO A 5 11.43 -3.55 25.05
N TYR A 6 12.15 -3.87 23.98
CA TYR A 6 12.86 -2.93 23.12
C TYR A 6 12.42 -3.06 21.66
N LYS A 7 12.55 -1.95 20.91
CA LYS A 7 12.28 -1.89 19.48
C LYS A 7 13.41 -2.59 18.72
N THR A 8 13.08 -3.58 17.89
CA THR A 8 14.05 -4.37 17.11
C THR A 8 14.24 -3.88 15.68
N HIS A 9 13.52 -2.83 15.28
CA HIS A 9 13.51 -2.31 13.92
C HIS A 9 13.62 -0.79 13.85
N GLY A 10 14.30 -0.30 12.82
CA GLY A 10 14.27 1.09 12.36
C GLY A 10 13.26 1.25 11.24
N SER A 11 12.59 2.39 11.17
CA SER A 11 11.68 2.65 10.05
C SER A 11 11.64 4.12 9.67
N VAL A 12 11.52 4.38 8.38
CA VAL A 12 11.33 5.72 7.82
C VAL A 12 10.01 5.74 7.07
N VAL A 13 9.24 6.81 7.29
CA VAL A 13 7.96 7.08 6.64
C VAL A 13 8.07 8.44 5.96
N PHE A 14 7.77 8.49 4.68
CA PHE A 14 7.58 9.74 3.95
C PHE A 14 6.11 9.88 3.56
N GLU A 15 5.45 10.93 4.02
CA GLU A 15 4.08 11.28 3.68
C GLU A 15 3.91 12.81 3.69
N ASP A 16 2.95 13.33 2.93
CA ASP A 16 2.64 14.77 2.85
C ASP A 16 1.73 15.27 4.00
N GLY A 17 1.41 14.39 4.95
CA GLY A 17 0.56 14.68 6.10
C GLY A 17 -0.94 14.78 5.80
N ARG A 18 -1.37 14.58 4.54
CA ARG A 18 -2.78 14.64 4.12
C ARG A 18 -3.42 13.25 3.94
N ARG A 19 -2.80 12.24 4.56
CA ARG A 19 -3.18 10.82 4.45
C ARG A 19 -3.27 10.34 2.99
N GLY A 20 -2.38 10.86 2.15
CA GLY A 20 -2.22 10.41 0.76
C GLY A 20 -1.36 9.16 0.66
N LEU A 21 -0.49 9.14 -0.35
CA LEU A 21 0.51 8.09 -0.52
C LEU A 21 1.57 8.16 0.59
N VAL A 22 1.96 6.98 1.07
CA VAL A 22 3.06 6.80 2.00
C VAL A 22 4.19 6.03 1.31
N PHE A 23 5.44 6.39 1.60
CA PHE A 23 6.62 5.57 1.30
C PHE A 23 7.22 5.09 2.60
N TYR A 24 7.38 3.78 2.73
CA TYR A 24 7.77 3.12 3.96
C TYR A 24 8.99 2.24 3.72
N VAL A 25 9.99 2.41 4.59
CA VAL A 25 11.14 1.51 4.67
C VAL A 25 11.23 1.02 6.11
N HIS A 26 11.33 -0.29 6.26
CA HIS A 26 11.50 -0.99 7.52
C HIS A 26 12.77 -1.81 7.45
N LEU A 27 13.66 -1.61 8.41
CA LEU A 27 14.90 -2.37 8.56
C LEU A 27 14.87 -3.07 9.91
N GLU A 28 14.96 -4.39 9.87
CA GLU A 28 15.14 -5.27 11.02
C GLU A 28 16.37 -6.16 10.80
N LYS A 29 16.81 -6.86 11.85
CA LYS A 29 18.03 -7.68 11.83
C LYS A 29 18.11 -8.72 10.71
N ASP A 30 16.95 -9.20 10.24
CA ASP A 30 16.84 -10.32 9.30
C ASP A 30 16.17 -9.93 7.98
N HIS A 31 15.69 -8.69 7.83
CA HIS A 31 15.04 -8.27 6.60
C HIS A 31 14.99 -6.76 6.38
N LEU A 32 14.84 -6.42 5.12
CA LEU A 32 14.42 -5.12 4.63
C LEU A 32 13.01 -5.25 4.06
N PHE A 33 12.09 -4.41 4.49
CA PHE A 33 10.75 -4.33 3.93
C PHE A 33 10.50 -2.93 3.39
N VAL A 34 10.09 -2.86 2.12
CA VAL A 34 9.84 -1.61 1.41
C VAL A 34 8.39 -1.65 0.95
N ALA A 35 7.63 -0.61 1.25
CA ALA A 35 6.23 -0.52 0.87
C ALA A 35 5.82 0.89 0.47
N THR A 36 4.81 0.98 -0.37
CA THR A 36 4.18 2.26 -0.70
C THR A 36 2.70 2.08 -1.05
N GLY A 37 1.94 3.17 -0.95
CA GLY A 37 0.50 3.20 -1.19
C GLY A 37 -0.25 3.85 -0.03
N MET A 38 -1.54 3.51 0.09
CA MET A 38 -2.42 3.99 1.16
C MET A 38 -2.69 2.84 2.12
N HIS A 39 -1.91 2.74 3.20
CA HIS A 39 -2.00 1.60 4.15
C HIS A 39 -3.36 1.47 4.82
N ALA A 40 -3.92 2.61 5.26
CA ALA A 40 -5.26 2.72 5.80
C ALA A 40 -5.86 4.06 5.35
N MET A 41 -6.98 3.98 4.65
CA MET A 41 -7.71 5.14 4.13
C MET A 41 -8.75 5.63 5.15
N LEU A 42 -9.03 6.93 5.14
CA LEU A 42 -10.18 7.51 5.86
C LEU A 42 -11.51 7.18 5.19
N PRO A 43 -12.66 7.34 5.86
CA PRO A 43 -13.97 7.00 5.30
C PRO A 43 -14.27 7.62 3.94
N ASP A 44 -13.91 8.89 3.73
CA ASP A 44 -14.08 9.61 2.45
C ASP A 44 -13.22 8.98 1.34
N GLN A 45 -11.98 8.62 1.66
CA GLN A 45 -11.08 7.92 0.76
C GLN A 45 -11.53 6.49 0.46
N VAL A 46 -12.00 5.72 1.46
CA VAL A 46 -12.56 4.38 1.26
C VAL A 46 -13.74 4.44 0.30
N LYS A 47 -14.63 5.43 0.46
CA LYS A 47 -15.75 5.63 -0.47
C LYS A 47 -15.25 5.84 -1.91
N ARG A 48 -14.34 6.80 -2.12
CA ARG A 48 -13.77 7.09 -3.46
C ARG A 48 -13.06 5.88 -4.06
N PHE A 49 -12.30 5.14 -3.24
CA PHE A 49 -11.62 3.92 -3.65
C PHE A 49 -12.59 2.84 -4.11
N LEU A 50 -13.63 2.55 -3.31
CA LEU A 50 -14.62 1.52 -3.65
C LEU A 50 -15.41 1.89 -4.92
N GLU A 51 -15.81 3.17 -5.06
CA GLU A 51 -16.49 3.66 -6.27
C GLU A 51 -15.59 3.52 -7.52
N ALA A 52 -14.30 3.89 -7.42
CA ALA A 52 -13.36 3.76 -8.52
C ALA A 52 -13.00 2.30 -8.84
N ALA A 53 -12.93 1.42 -7.84
CA ALA A 53 -12.65 0.00 -8.03
C ALA A 53 -13.86 -0.78 -8.61
N ALA A 54 -15.08 -0.33 -8.33
CA ALA A 54 -16.31 -0.91 -8.88
C ALA A 54 -16.58 -0.47 -10.33
N ASP A 55 -16.08 0.70 -10.72
CA ASP A 55 -16.21 1.23 -12.07
C ASP A 55 -15.60 0.29 -13.13
N ALA A 56 -16.32 0.10 -14.23
CA ALA A 56 -15.93 -0.86 -15.28
C ALA A 56 -14.59 -0.51 -15.96
N THR A 57 -14.27 0.78 -16.08
CA THR A 57 -13.05 1.24 -16.74
C THR A 57 -11.92 1.38 -15.73
N ARG A 58 -12.13 2.15 -14.66
CA ARG A 58 -11.11 2.45 -13.64
C ARG A 58 -10.76 1.20 -12.83
N GLY A 59 -11.74 0.35 -12.54
CA GLY A 59 -11.50 -0.91 -11.84
C GLY A 59 -10.74 -1.92 -12.69
N LYS A 60 -11.02 -1.99 -14.00
CA LYS A 60 -10.25 -2.84 -14.93
C LYS A 60 -8.81 -2.35 -15.07
N GLU A 61 -8.61 -1.03 -15.11
CA GLU A 61 -7.27 -0.42 -15.06
C GLU A 61 -6.54 -0.81 -13.78
N LEU A 62 -7.16 -0.65 -12.61
CA LEU A 62 -6.58 -1.07 -11.33
C LEU A 62 -6.16 -2.55 -11.33
N ALA A 63 -7.03 -3.44 -11.79
CA ALA A 63 -6.75 -4.86 -11.86
C ALA A 63 -5.51 -5.16 -12.73
N LYS A 64 -5.37 -4.49 -13.87
CA LYS A 64 -4.20 -4.62 -14.75
C LYS A 64 -2.93 -4.10 -14.10
N LEU A 65 -2.99 -2.93 -13.46
CA LEU A 65 -1.85 -2.31 -12.79
C LEU A 65 -1.35 -3.19 -11.62
N VAL A 66 -2.28 -3.70 -10.81
CA VAL A 66 -1.97 -4.62 -9.73
C VAL A 66 -1.37 -5.92 -10.25
N ALA A 67 -1.94 -6.52 -11.30
CA ALA A 67 -1.39 -7.74 -11.89
C ALA A 67 0.07 -7.53 -12.37
N ASN A 68 0.37 -6.39 -13.00
CA ASN A 68 1.75 -6.07 -13.42
C ASN A 68 2.69 -5.80 -12.23
N ALA A 69 2.20 -5.27 -11.11
CA ALA A 69 3.00 -5.16 -9.89
C ALA A 69 3.33 -6.56 -9.32
N GLU A 70 2.35 -7.46 -9.32
CA GLU A 70 2.51 -8.84 -8.85
C GLU A 70 3.46 -9.66 -9.72
N THR A 71 3.44 -9.49 -11.05
CA THR A 71 4.40 -10.17 -11.95
C THR A 71 5.85 -9.70 -11.72
N ARG A 72 6.04 -8.51 -11.16
CA ARG A 72 7.34 -8.00 -10.72
C ARG A 72 7.71 -8.48 -9.31
N GLY A 73 6.86 -9.26 -8.65
CA GLY A 73 7.11 -9.75 -7.30
C GLY A 73 6.84 -8.71 -6.21
N LEU A 74 5.93 -7.77 -6.47
CA LEU A 74 5.34 -6.93 -5.42
C LEU A 74 4.14 -7.64 -4.79
N GLU A 75 4.05 -7.59 -3.48
CA GLU A 75 2.90 -8.06 -2.71
C GLU A 75 1.86 -6.96 -2.56
N ILE A 76 0.58 -7.34 -2.60
CA ILE A 76 -0.54 -6.42 -2.41
C ILE A 76 -1.07 -6.53 -0.99
N GLY A 77 -1.02 -5.41 -0.26
CA GLY A 77 -1.43 -5.31 1.13
C GLY A 77 -2.39 -4.15 1.40
N GLY A 78 -2.37 -3.68 2.65
CA GLY A 78 -3.27 -2.65 3.18
C GLY A 78 -4.41 -3.25 4.01
N GLU A 79 -5.12 -2.40 4.76
CA GLU A 79 -6.28 -2.84 5.53
C GLU A 79 -7.35 -3.43 4.61
N ALA A 80 -7.88 -4.61 4.95
CA ALA A 80 -8.95 -5.25 4.19
C ALA A 80 -9.93 -5.98 5.12
N LEU A 81 -11.20 -6.00 4.69
CA LEU A 81 -12.26 -6.81 5.27
C LEU A 81 -12.13 -8.28 4.83
N LYS A 82 -12.77 -9.19 5.57
CA LYS A 82 -12.88 -10.61 5.19
C LYS A 82 -13.71 -10.80 3.92
N THR A 83 -14.70 -9.94 3.71
CA THR A 83 -15.65 -10.00 2.60
C THR A 83 -15.72 -8.66 1.89
N VAL A 84 -16.29 -8.68 0.68
CA VAL A 84 -16.64 -7.46 -0.08
C VAL A 84 -17.45 -6.49 0.79
N ALA A 85 -17.21 -5.19 0.63
CA ALA A 85 -17.91 -4.12 1.32
C ALA A 85 -19.42 -4.15 1.02
N ARG A 86 -20.22 -3.68 1.98
CA ARG A 86 -21.68 -3.61 1.84
C ARG A 86 -22.05 -2.79 0.60
N GLY A 87 -23.02 -3.28 -0.17
CA GLY A 87 -23.51 -2.60 -1.39
C GLY A 87 -22.91 -3.11 -2.69
N TYR A 88 -21.93 -4.02 -2.64
CA TYR A 88 -21.33 -4.62 -3.83
C TYR A 88 -21.60 -6.13 -3.94
N PRO A 89 -21.79 -6.68 -5.16
CA PRO A 89 -21.94 -8.11 -5.38
C PRO A 89 -20.69 -8.89 -4.96
N LYS A 90 -20.87 -10.09 -4.40
CA LYS A 90 -19.76 -10.97 -3.99
C LYS A 90 -18.97 -11.51 -5.19
N ASP A 91 -19.63 -11.66 -6.32
CA ASP A 91 -19.12 -12.15 -7.60
C ASP A 91 -18.66 -11.02 -8.54
N HIS A 92 -18.56 -9.79 -8.03
CA HIS A 92 -18.05 -8.66 -8.81
C HIS A 92 -16.64 -8.97 -9.36
N PRO A 93 -16.31 -8.62 -10.63
CA PRO A 93 -15.00 -8.90 -11.21
C PRO A 93 -13.82 -8.37 -10.36
N ASN A 94 -14.05 -7.26 -9.67
CA ASN A 94 -13.10 -6.63 -8.76
C ASN A 94 -13.36 -6.91 -7.27
N ALA A 95 -14.07 -7.99 -6.91
CA ALA A 95 -14.37 -8.36 -5.52
C ALA A 95 -13.12 -8.40 -4.63
N ARG A 96 -11.97 -8.81 -5.20
CA ARG A 96 -10.66 -8.76 -4.55
C ARG A 96 -10.34 -7.39 -3.98
N PHE A 97 -10.66 -6.31 -4.69
CA PHE A 97 -10.40 -4.92 -4.30
C PHE A 97 -11.54 -4.33 -3.47
N LEU A 98 -12.78 -4.73 -3.71
CA LEU A 98 -13.95 -4.19 -3.01
C LEU A 98 -14.06 -4.58 -1.53
N ARG A 99 -13.11 -5.33 -1.00
CA ARG A 99 -12.93 -5.57 0.44
C ARG A 99 -11.86 -4.66 1.08
N HIS A 100 -11.05 -3.96 0.29
CA HIS A 100 -9.94 -3.16 0.80
C HIS A 100 -10.42 -1.82 1.36
N LYS A 101 -9.78 -1.41 2.44
CA LYS A 101 -9.81 -0.07 3.04
C LYS A 101 -8.43 0.59 3.00
N GLY A 102 -7.47 -0.08 2.39
CA GLY A 102 -6.13 0.39 2.10
C GLY A 102 -5.57 -0.50 1.01
N LEU A 103 -4.72 0.07 0.17
CA LEU A 103 -4.02 -0.66 -0.88
C LEU A 103 -2.56 -0.23 -0.86
N THR A 104 -1.69 -1.21 -0.64
CA THR A 104 -0.23 -1.02 -0.69
C THR A 104 0.38 -2.03 -1.62
N THR A 105 1.52 -1.64 -2.18
CA THR A 105 2.49 -2.53 -2.82
C THR A 105 3.70 -2.65 -1.91
N SER A 106 4.28 -3.83 -1.81
CA SER A 106 5.46 -4.03 -0.97
C SER A 106 6.37 -5.12 -1.48
N ARG A 107 7.63 -5.08 -1.05
CA ARG A 107 8.58 -6.18 -1.20
C ARG A 107 9.33 -6.39 0.10
N ARG A 108 9.44 -7.66 0.48
CA ARG A 108 10.32 -8.13 1.55
C ARG A 108 11.58 -8.71 0.95
N PHE A 109 12.72 -8.29 1.45
CA PHE A 109 14.01 -8.88 1.17
C PHE A 109 14.54 -9.52 2.45
N GLU A 110 14.85 -10.82 2.39
CA GLU A 110 15.60 -11.47 3.46
C GLU A 110 17.03 -10.94 3.50
N LEU A 111 17.65 -10.96 4.68
CA LEU A 111 19.01 -10.45 4.92
C LEU A 111 19.97 -10.95 3.84
N ALA A 112 20.69 -10.01 3.22
CA ALA A 112 21.63 -10.29 2.17
C ALA A 112 22.81 -9.31 2.18
N PRO A 113 24.00 -9.70 1.68
CA PRO A 113 25.22 -8.88 1.77
C PRO A 113 25.08 -7.46 1.21
N TRP A 114 24.33 -7.30 0.11
CA TRP A 114 24.11 -6.01 -0.55
C TRP A 114 23.41 -4.97 0.33
N MET A 115 22.74 -5.38 1.42
CA MET A 115 22.01 -4.46 2.29
C MET A 115 22.90 -3.49 3.06
N HIS A 116 24.20 -3.80 3.19
CA HIS A 116 25.19 -2.95 3.85
C HIS A 116 25.97 -2.07 2.86
N GLU A 117 25.59 -2.12 1.57
CA GLU A 117 26.24 -1.39 0.49
C GLU A 117 25.34 -0.26 -0.02
N GLY A 118 25.91 0.65 -0.82
CA GLY A 118 25.13 1.69 -1.50
C GLY A 118 24.05 1.16 -2.44
N SER A 119 24.16 -0.10 -2.90
CA SER A 119 23.20 -0.78 -3.76
C SER A 119 21.83 -1.01 -3.08
N ALA A 120 21.77 -0.97 -1.74
CA ALA A 120 20.51 -1.04 -1.00
C ALA A 120 19.55 0.08 -1.39
N VAL A 121 20.06 1.31 -1.60
CA VAL A 121 19.24 2.46 -2.02
C VAL A 121 18.65 2.24 -3.41
N ALA A 122 19.43 1.69 -4.33
CA ALA A 122 18.95 1.40 -5.68
C ALA A 122 17.79 0.38 -5.66
N ARG A 123 17.90 -0.68 -4.86
CA ARG A 123 16.84 -1.69 -4.71
C ARG A 123 15.59 -1.15 -4.04
N MET A 124 15.72 -0.25 -3.06
CA MET A 124 14.56 0.43 -2.47
C MET A 124 13.85 1.31 -3.48
N ARG A 125 14.60 2.05 -4.31
CA ARG A 125 14.04 2.88 -5.38
C ARG A 125 13.33 2.05 -6.44
N GLU A 126 13.90 0.91 -6.83
CA GLU A 126 13.28 -0.01 -7.78
C GLU A 126 11.88 -0.45 -7.31
N VAL A 127 11.73 -0.80 -6.02
CA VAL A 127 10.40 -1.14 -5.46
C VAL A 127 9.42 0.03 -5.62
N PHE A 128 9.84 1.27 -5.39
CA PHE A 128 9.00 2.45 -5.57
C PHE A 128 8.66 2.73 -7.03
N ASP A 129 9.63 2.55 -7.93
CA ASP A 129 9.43 2.73 -9.37
C ASP A 129 8.45 1.69 -9.93
N GLU A 130 8.56 0.44 -9.50
CA GLU A 130 7.64 -0.65 -9.88
C GLU A 130 6.23 -0.45 -9.31
N SER A 131 6.12 0.27 -8.19
CA SER A 131 4.85 0.63 -7.54
C SER A 131 4.22 1.90 -8.13
N ALA A 132 4.96 2.66 -8.94
CA ALA A 132 4.59 4.02 -9.34
C ALA A 132 3.23 4.09 -10.07
N ALA A 133 2.91 3.11 -10.91
CA ALA A 133 1.66 3.11 -11.65
C ALA A 133 0.44 2.87 -10.74
N VAL A 134 0.55 1.95 -9.76
CA VAL A 134 -0.50 1.72 -8.76
C VAL A 134 -0.67 2.97 -7.88
N ASN A 135 0.44 3.57 -7.47
CA ASN A 135 0.45 4.81 -6.70
C ASN A 135 -0.20 5.98 -7.46
N ALA A 136 0.10 6.14 -8.75
CA ALA A 136 -0.51 7.16 -9.60
C ALA A 136 -2.02 6.98 -9.71
N TRP A 137 -2.49 5.72 -9.83
CA TRP A 137 -3.91 5.41 -9.84
C TRP A 137 -4.59 5.80 -8.51
N LEU A 138 -3.98 5.46 -7.37
CA LEU A 138 -4.48 5.84 -6.04
C LEU A 138 -4.53 7.35 -5.86
N THR A 139 -3.48 8.08 -6.26
CA THR A 139 -3.46 9.55 -6.20
C THR A 139 -4.57 10.17 -7.05
N LYS A 140 -4.77 9.65 -8.26
CA LYS A 140 -5.76 10.18 -9.21
C LYS A 140 -7.21 9.92 -8.77
N HIS A 141 -7.49 8.75 -8.22
CA HIS A 141 -8.87 8.30 -7.96
C HIS A 141 -9.29 8.35 -6.49
N VAL A 142 -8.33 8.36 -5.57
CA VAL A 142 -8.59 8.42 -4.12
C VAL A 142 -8.10 9.75 -3.55
N GLY A 143 -6.86 10.13 -3.87
CA GLY A 143 -6.27 11.39 -3.43
C GLY A 143 -6.14 11.52 -1.90
N PRO A 144 -5.70 12.69 -1.41
CA PRO A 144 -5.69 12.99 0.02
C PRO A 144 -7.12 13.00 0.60
N SER A 145 -7.24 12.84 1.92
CA SER A 145 -8.54 13.00 2.57
C SER A 145 -8.95 14.47 2.62
N GLU A 146 -10.25 14.72 2.46
CA GLU A 146 -10.84 16.05 2.52
C GLU A 146 -11.33 16.39 3.94
N ASP A 147 -11.40 15.39 4.83
CA ASP A 147 -11.97 15.51 6.18
C ASP A 147 -11.00 16.09 7.23
N GLY A 148 -9.80 16.52 6.83
CA GLY A 148 -8.86 17.28 7.68
C GLY A 148 -8.30 16.55 8.91
N ALA A 149 -8.67 15.29 9.15
CA ALA A 149 -8.25 14.53 10.32
C ALA A 149 -6.75 14.18 10.25
N ARG A 150 -5.90 14.98 10.90
CA ARG A 150 -4.49 14.64 11.15
C ARG A 150 -4.37 13.38 12.02
N TRP A 151 -3.24 12.69 11.94
CA TRP A 151 -2.94 11.59 12.85
C TRP A 151 -2.96 12.09 14.31
N VAL A 152 -3.80 11.49 15.17
CA VAL A 152 -3.62 11.56 16.63
C VAL A 152 -2.99 10.24 17.03
N LYS A 153 -1.72 10.28 17.46
CA LYS A 153 -1.07 9.13 18.10
C LYS A 153 -1.87 8.77 19.36
N HIS A 154 -2.34 7.54 19.46
CA HIS A 154 -2.59 6.88 20.74
C HIS A 154 -1.44 5.92 21.01
#